data_AF-A0A7K8DVY2-F1
#
_entry.id   AF-A0A7K8DVY2-F1
#
_cell.length_a   1.000
_cell.length_b   1.000
_cell.length_c   1.000
_cell.angle_alpha   90.00
_cell.angle_beta   90.00
_cell.angle_gamma   90.00
#
_symmetry.space_group_name_H-M   'P 1'
#
loop_
_entity.id
_entity.type
_entity.pdbx_description
1 polymer ?
#
loop_
_entity_poly.entity_id
_entity_poly.type
_entity_poly.pdbx_seq_one_letter_code
_entity_poly.pdbx_strand_id
1 'polypeptide(L)' 'RQFHCCFLHGAARRRCFSKGAPAPTWAPSAAWDLVTEPPFPPGEPTAANLGNICGLRTLRPG' A
#
# COMPACT_ATOMS: atom_id res chain seq x y z
N ARG A 1 8.01 -17.44 -6.07
CA ARG A 1 7.80 -16.00 -6.38
C ARG A 1 7.52 -15.85 -7.88
N GLN A 2 6.49 -15.11 -8.28
CA GLN A 2 6.04 -15.01 -9.69
C GLN A 2 6.64 -13.77 -10.40
N PHE A 3 7.97 -13.70 -10.47
CA PHE A 3 8.67 -12.52 -11.02
C PHE A 3 8.37 -12.28 -12.50
N HIS A 4 8.07 -13.33 -13.27
CA HIS A 4 7.69 -13.22 -14.67
C HIS A 4 6.43 -12.35 -14.89
N CYS A 5 5.55 -12.24 -13.89
CA CYS A 5 4.36 -11.40 -13.98
C CYS A 5 4.69 -9.89 -14.00
N CYS A 6 5.88 -9.47 -13.57
CA CYS A 6 6.29 -8.07 -13.56
C CYS A 6 6.50 -7.48 -14.96
N PHE A 7 6.75 -8.33 -15.96
CA PHE A 7 6.87 -7.92 -17.36
C PHE A 7 5.51 -7.71 -18.05
N LEU A 8 4.40 -8.01 -17.37
CA LEU A 8 3.04 -7.81 -17.89
C LEU A 8 2.47 -6.47 -17.41
N HIS A 9 1.47 -5.97 -18.13
CA HIS A 9 0.78 -4.71 -17.82
C HIS A 9 -0.71 -4.90 -17.56
N GLY A 10 -1.31 -3.94 -16.85
CA GLY A 10 -2.76 -3.83 -16.65
C GLY A 10 -3.43 -5.10 -16.12
N ALA A 11 -4.52 -5.51 -16.78
CA ALA A 11 -5.30 -6.69 -16.39
C ALA A 11 -4.55 -8.01 -16.57
N ALA A 12 -3.57 -8.08 -17.49
CA ALA A 12 -2.77 -9.29 -17.70
C ALA A 12 -1.84 -9.55 -16.51
N ARG A 13 -1.21 -8.49 -15.97
CA ARG A 13 -0.40 -8.58 -14.75
C ARG A 13 -1.22 -9.07 -13.56
N ARG A 14 -2.40 -8.48 -13.34
CA ARG A 14 -3.31 -8.87 -12.23
C ARG A 14 -3.70 -10.35 -12.29
N ARG A 15 -4.07 -10.84 -13.49
CA ARG A 15 -4.41 -12.25 -13.71
C ARG A 15 -3.23 -13.20 -13.50
N CYS A 16 -2.01 -12.75 -13.76
CA CYS A 16 -0.81 -13.57 -13.54
C CYS A 16 -0.57 -13.83 -12.05
N PHE A 17 -0.69 -12.79 -11.21
CA PHE A 17 -0.55 -12.93 -9.76
C PHE A 17 -1.70 -13.72 -9.11
N SER A 18 -2.93 -13.60 -9.63
CA SER A 18 -4.09 -14.31 -9.07
C SER A 18 -4.02 -15.83 -9.25
N LYS A 19 -3.25 -16.34 -10.23
CA LYS A 19 -3.10 -17.78 -10.48
C LYS A 19 -2.23 -18.49 -9.46
N GLY A 20 -1.35 -17.77 -8.76
CA GLY A 20 -0.38 -18.38 -7.85
C GLY A 20 -0.43 -17.82 -6.42
N ALA A 21 -1.43 -17.00 -6.10
CA ALA A 21 -1.64 -16.53 -4.75
C ALA A 21 -2.42 -17.63 -3.98
N PRO A 22 -1.83 -18.26 -2.94
CA PRO A 22 -2.64 -19.05 -2.03
C PRO A 22 -3.73 -18.15 -1.45
N ALA A 23 -4.92 -18.71 -1.21
CA ALA A 23 -5.94 -18.00 -0.44
C ALA A 23 -5.27 -17.51 0.86
N PRO A 24 -5.50 -16.26 1.28
CA PRO A 24 -4.93 -15.75 2.51
C PRO A 24 -5.31 -16.73 3.65
N THR A 25 -4.31 -17.39 4.22
CA THR A 25 -4.50 -18.29 5.37
C THR A 25 -4.67 -17.49 6.65
N TRP A 26 -4.30 -16.22 6.62
CA TRP A 26 -4.78 -15.24 7.58
C TRP A 26 -6.24 -14.96 7.22
N ALA A 27 -7.16 -15.38 8.10
CA ALA A 27 -8.54 -14.94 7.99
C ALA A 27 -8.53 -13.41 7.91
N PRO A 28 -9.30 -12.79 7.00
CA PRO A 28 -9.58 -11.36 7.15
C PRO A 28 -10.26 -11.24 8.50
N SER A 29 -9.53 -10.77 9.51
CA SER A 29 -10.20 -10.31 10.72
C SER A 29 -11.14 -9.22 10.21
N ALA A 30 -12.45 -9.45 10.32
CA ALA A 30 -13.50 -8.49 9.96
C ALA A 30 -13.29 -7.11 10.63
N ALA A 31 -12.33 -7.00 11.55
CA ALA A 31 -11.77 -5.76 12.05
C ALA A 31 -11.21 -4.81 10.96
N TRP A 32 -10.76 -5.29 9.80
CA TRP A 32 -10.19 -4.43 8.74
C TRP A 32 -11.25 -3.91 7.77
N ASP A 33 -12.38 -4.61 7.65
CA ASP A 33 -13.53 -4.11 6.90
C ASP A 33 -14.26 -2.96 7.64
N LEU A 34 -14.01 -2.81 8.95
CA LEU A 34 -14.43 -1.67 9.76
C LEU A 34 -13.37 -0.56 9.85
N VAL A 35 -12.15 -0.79 9.35
CA VAL A 35 -11.21 0.29 9.11
C VAL A 35 -11.66 0.94 7.82
N THR A 36 -12.55 1.94 7.95
CA THR A 36 -12.77 2.96 6.92
C THR A 36 -11.39 3.32 6.39
N GLU A 37 -11.09 2.96 5.12
CA GLU A 37 -9.78 3.26 4.54
C GLU A 37 -9.56 4.76 4.75
N PRO A 38 -8.54 5.18 5.54
CA PRO A 38 -8.38 6.58 5.85
C PRO A 38 -8.19 7.34 4.52
N PRO A 39 -8.84 8.50 4.33
CA PRO A 39 -8.76 9.24 3.09
C PRO A 39 -7.29 9.45 2.73
N PHE A 40 -6.93 9.12 1.49
CA PHE A 40 -5.57 9.27 1.01
C PHE A 40 -5.26 10.77 0.76
N PRO A 41 -4.11 11.29 1.21
CA PRO A 41 -3.07 10.58 1.96
C PRO A 41 -3.45 10.40 3.44
N PRO A 42 -3.20 9.21 4.03
CA PRO A 42 -3.50 8.95 5.44
C PRO A 42 -2.77 9.96 6.33
N GLY A 43 -3.55 10.79 7.01
CA GLY A 43 -3.07 11.89 7.84
C GLY A 43 -2.69 13.11 6.99
N GLU A 44 -3.69 13.84 6.48
CA GLU A 44 -3.46 15.19 5.98
C GLU A 44 -2.57 15.94 6.98
N PRO A 45 -1.42 16.48 6.54
CA PRO A 45 -0.53 17.18 7.45
C PRO A 45 -1.24 18.34 8.12
N THR A 46 -1.42 18.27 9.43
CA THR A 46 -1.85 19.42 10.22
C THR A 46 -0.77 20.50 10.16
N ALA A 47 -1.12 21.76 10.43
CA ALA A 47 -0.14 22.86 10.50
C ALA A 47 1.04 22.53 11.44
N ALA A 48 0.78 21.78 12.52
CA ALA A 48 1.80 21.29 13.43
C ALA A 48 2.71 20.21 12.81
N ASN A 49 2.15 19.29 12.01
CA ASN A 49 2.91 18.23 11.37
C ASN A 49 3.74 18.73 10.17
N LEU A 50 3.26 19.77 9.48
CA LEU A 50 3.92 20.34 8.30
C LEU A 50 5.33 20.84 8.60
N GLY A 51 5.55 21.46 9.78
CA GLY A 51 6.89 21.93 10.19
C GLY A 51 7.91 20.79 10.28
N ASN A 52 7.52 19.68 10.92
CA ASN A 52 8.38 18.50 11.04
C ASN A 52 8.58 17.80 9.70
N ILE A 53 7.54 17.71 8.86
CA ILE A 53 7.63 17.11 7.52
C ILE A 53 8.59 17.91 6.62
N CYS A 54 8.52 19.25 6.65
CA CYS A 54 9.40 20.11 5.85
C CYS A 54 10.84 20.14 6.39
N GLY A 55 11.02 20.19 7.71
CA GLY A 55 12.33 20.27 8.36
C GLY A 55 13.15 18.98 8.27
N LEU A 56 12.50 17.81 8.22
CA LEU A 56 13.19 16.51 8.18
C LEU A 56 13.41 15.98 6.75
N ARG A 57 13.14 16.78 5.72
CA ARG A 57 13.34 16.39 4.31
C ARG A 57 14.77 15.96 4.01
N THR A 58 15.75 16.54 4.71
CA THR A 58 17.18 16.22 4.57
C THR A 58 17.57 14.85 5.11
N LEU A 59 16.72 14.23 5.92
CA LEU A 59 16.97 12.90 6.51
C LEU A 59 16.45 11.75 5.64
N ARG A 60 15.73 12.05 4.56
CA ARG A 60 15.21 11.02 3.66
C ARG A 60 16.33 10.55 2.73
N PRO A 61 16.67 9.26 2.69
CA PRO A 61 17.63 8.74 1.72
C PRO A 61 17.14 9.01 0.30
N GLY A 62 18.02 9.58 -0.53
CA GLY A 62 17.77 9.85 -1.95
C GLY A 62 17.92 8.62 -2.82
#